data_AF-B0XC55-F1
#
_entry.id   AF-B0XC55-F1
#
_cell.length_a   1.000
_cell.length_b   1.000
_cell.length_c   1.000
_cell.angle_alpha   90.00
_cell.angle_beta   90.00
_cell.angle_gamma   90.00
#
_symmetry.space_group_name_H-M   'P 1'
#
loop_
_entity.id
_entity.type
_entity.pdbx_description
1 polymer ?
#
loop_
_entity_poly.entity_id
_entity_poly.type
_entity_poly.pdbx_seq_one_letter_code
_entity_poly.pdbx_strand_id
1 'polypeptide(L)' 'MDAQQQQKVHIEKAQNFMRQYRDPESRELKKLSANQFMDVWSHYDGDGNGYIEGTELDGFLKEFVSSANTSDLGPEV' A
#
# COMPACT_ATOMS: atom_id res chain seq x y z
N MET A 1 35.57 -15.07 -6.28
CA MET A 1 34.60 -14.41 -7.18
C MET A 1 33.22 -14.99 -6.87
N ASP A 2 32.81 -14.97 -5.60
CA ASP A 2 32.15 -13.83 -4.92
C ASP A 2 30.76 -13.52 -5.50
N ALA A 3 29.80 -14.08 -4.78
CA ALA A 3 28.42 -13.65 -4.53
C ALA A 3 27.83 -12.50 -5.36
N GLN A 4 26.61 -12.68 -5.88
CA GLN A 4 25.40 -12.31 -5.12
C GLN A 4 24.12 -12.64 -5.91
N GLN A 5 23.25 -13.30 -5.17
CA GLN A 5 21.92 -13.75 -5.49
C GLN A 5 20.98 -12.54 -5.60
N GLN A 6 20.41 -12.28 -6.77
CA GLN A 6 19.26 -11.38 -6.85
C GLN A 6 17.98 -12.22 -6.83
N GLN A 7 17.58 -12.50 -5.59
CA GLN A 7 16.34 -13.11 -5.19
C GLN A 7 15.18 -12.36 -5.87
N LYS A 8 14.57 -12.98 -6.89
CA LYS A 8 13.25 -12.57 -7.39
C LYS A 8 12.32 -12.63 -6.19
N VAL A 9 12.01 -11.45 -5.65
CA VAL A 9 11.11 -11.31 -4.52
C VAL A 9 9.73 -11.74 -5.02
N HIS A 10 9.41 -13.01 -4.82
CA HIS A 10 8.08 -13.56 -4.99
C HIS A 10 7.29 -13.03 -3.79
N ILE A 11 6.83 -11.79 -3.88
CA ILE A 11 5.93 -11.23 -2.89
C ILE A 11 4.57 -11.80 -3.23
N GLU A 12 4.18 -12.81 -2.47
CA GLU A 12 2.85 -13.39 -2.52
C GLU A 12 1.78 -12.31 -2.40
N LYS A 13 0.68 -12.56 -3.11
CA LYS A 13 -0.46 -11.68 -3.34
C LYS A 13 -1.14 -11.21 -2.04
N ALA A 14 -0.56 -10.21 -1.40
CA ALA A 14 -1.36 -9.17 -0.76
C ALA A 14 -1.29 -7.96 -1.69
N GLN A 15 -2.31 -7.79 -2.53
CA GLN A 15 -2.43 -6.68 -3.46
C GLN A 15 -2.65 -5.38 -2.67
N ASN A 16 -1.63 -4.89 -1.97
CA ASN A 16 -1.72 -3.62 -1.28
C ASN A 16 -1.92 -2.53 -2.34
N PHE A 17 -3.16 -2.05 -2.43
CA PHE A 17 -3.63 -1.16 -3.48
C PHE A 17 -2.86 0.16 -3.45
N MET A 18 -2.37 0.57 -2.27
CA MET A 18 -1.60 1.80 -2.11
C MET A 18 -0.19 1.72 -2.70
N ARG A 19 0.36 0.52 -2.96
CA ARG A 19 1.71 0.36 -3.53
C ARG A 19 1.85 0.93 -4.93
N GLN A 20 0.76 0.95 -5.71
CA GLN A 20 0.80 1.52 -7.07
C GLN A 20 1.05 3.04 -7.07
N TYR A 21 0.83 3.70 -5.93
CA TYR A 21 1.04 5.13 -5.74
C TYR A 21 2.39 5.46 -5.10
N ARG A 22 3.27 4.47 -4.93
CA ARG A 22 4.63 4.71 -4.46
C ARG A 22 5.56 5.09 -5.59
N ASP A 23 6.62 5.78 -5.22
CA ASP A 23 7.77 5.96 -6.09
C ASP A 23 8.63 4.68 -6.16
N PRO A 24 8.96 4.19 -7.37
CA PRO A 24 9.67 2.92 -7.52
C PRO A 24 11.10 2.96 -6.98
N GLU A 25 11.73 4.14 -6.91
CA GLU A 25 13.11 4.29 -6.45
C GLU A 25 13.17 4.61 -4.96
N SER A 26 12.43 5.63 -4.50
CA SER A 26 12.46 6.06 -3.09
C SER A 26 11.54 5.26 -2.17
N ARG A 27 10.59 4.48 -2.74
CA ARG A 27 9.53 3.75 -2.01
C ARG A 27 8.63 4.63 -1.15
N GLU A 28 8.69 5.94 -1.34
CA GLU A 28 7.83 6.91 -0.67
C GLU A 28 6.46 6.99 -1.36
N LEU A 29 5.41 7.30 -0.59
CA LEU A 29 4.10 7.58 -1.14
C LEU A 29 4.14 8.89 -1.94
N LYS A 30 3.74 8.85 -3.23
CA LYS A 30 3.68 10.06 -4.05
C LYS A 30 2.57 10.98 -3.58
N LYS A 31 2.73 12.28 -3.83
CA LYS A 31 1.62 13.23 -3.72
C LYS A 31 0.52 12.83 -4.71
N LEU A 32 -0.63 12.44 -4.17
CA LEU A 32 -1.81 12.11 -4.96
C LEU A 32 -2.51 13.39 -5.42
N SER A 33 -2.99 13.40 -6.66
CA SER A 33 -4.02 14.37 -7.06
C SER A 33 -5.34 14.06 -6.37
N ALA A 34 -6.25 15.03 -6.33
CA ALA A 34 -7.58 14.83 -5.75
C ALA A 34 -8.32 13.63 -6.41
N ASN A 35 -8.23 13.49 -7.73
CA ASN A 35 -8.88 12.39 -8.45
C ASN A 35 -8.30 11.03 -8.05
N GLN A 36 -6.97 10.92 -7.96
CA GLN A 36 -6.32 9.68 -7.51
C GLN A 36 -6.64 9.36 -6.05
N PHE A 37 -6.81 10.38 -5.21
CA PHE A 37 -7.29 10.18 -3.85
C PHE A 37 -8.71 9.62 -3.83
N MET A 38 -9.60 10.10 -4.70
CA MET A 38 -10.96 9.55 -4.81
C MET A 38 -10.96 8.11 -5.34
N ASP A 39 -10.06 7.75 -6.25
CA ASP A 39 -9.91 6.36 -6.71
C ASP A 39 -9.47 5.42 -5.57
N VAL A 40 -8.54 5.89 -4.73
CA VAL A 40 -8.15 5.20 -3.50
C VAL A 40 -9.32 5.10 -2.54
N TRP A 41 -10.05 6.20 -2.32
CA TRP A 41 -11.17 6.23 -1.40
C TRP A 41 -12.26 5.24 -1.81
N SER A 42 -12.66 5.26 -3.08
CA SER A 42 -13.65 4.34 -3.65
C SER A 42 -13.21 2.88 -3.65
N HIS A 43 -11.91 2.59 -3.54
CA HIS A 43 -11.42 1.22 -3.41
C HIS A 43 -11.70 0.64 -2.02
N TYR A 44 -11.64 1.48 -0.97
CA TYR A 44 -11.82 1.05 0.42
C TYR A 44 -13.24 1.27 0.95
N ASP A 45 -13.99 2.23 0.39
CA ASP A 45 -15.43 2.40 0.60
C ASP A 45 -16.18 1.26 -0.13
N GLY A 46 -16.24 0.10 0.54
CA GLY A 46 -16.70 -1.16 -0.03
C GLY A 46 -18.22 -1.23 -0.15
N ASP A 47 -18.94 -0.50 0.70
CA ASP A 47 -20.39 -0.36 0.63
C ASP A 47 -20.84 0.83 -0.26
N GLY A 48 -19.93 1.74 -0.62
CA GLY A 48 -20.17 2.87 -1.51
C GLY A 48 -21.00 3.97 -0.87
N ASN A 49 -21.01 4.06 0.47
CA ASN A 49 -21.79 5.04 1.21
C ASN A 49 -21.10 6.43 1.28
N GLY A 50 -19.87 6.52 0.78
CA GLY A 50 -19.05 7.72 0.76
C GLY A 50 -18.11 7.87 1.95
N TYR A 51 -18.15 6.94 2.90
CA TYR A 51 -17.35 6.92 4.13
C TYR A 51 -16.58 5.60 4.21
N ILE A 52 -15.37 5.66 4.75
CA ILE A 52 -14.58 4.47 5.07
C ILE A 52 -14.70 4.26 6.58
N GLU A 53 -15.38 3.19 7.01
CA GLU A 53 -15.63 2.95 8.43
C GLU A 53 -15.48 1.48 8.87
N GLY A 54 -15.31 1.27 10.18
CA GLY A 54 -15.14 -0.07 10.75
C GLY A 54 -14.03 -0.87 10.07
N THR A 55 -14.40 -2.02 9.50
CA THR A 55 -13.46 -2.94 8.84
C THR A 55 -12.83 -2.37 7.57
N GLU A 56 -13.49 -1.42 6.90
CA GLU A 56 -12.95 -0.74 5.73
C GLU A 56 -11.78 0.17 6.13
N LEU A 57 -11.96 0.89 7.24
CA LEU A 57 -10.93 1.74 7.81
C LEU A 57 -9.71 0.93 8.26
N ASP A 58 -9.93 -0.24 8.86
CA ASP A 58 -8.84 -1.14 9.26
C ASP A 58 -8.02 -1.60 8.04
N GLY A 59 -8.69 -1.98 6.94
CA GLY A 59 -8.06 -2.37 5.69
C GLY A 59 -7.27 -1.22 5.05
N PHE A 60 -7.88 -0.03 4.97
CA PHE A 60 -7.23 1.18 4.48
C PHE A 60 -5.97 1.52 5.29
N LEU A 61 -6.07 1.59 6.61
CA LEU A 61 -4.95 1.97 7.47
C LEU A 61 -3.81 0.96 7.43
N LYS A 62 -4.12 -0.35 7.40
CA LYS A 62 -3.09 -1.40 7.26
C LYS A 62 -2.27 -1.19 5.99
N GLU A 63 -2.94 -0.94 4.88
CA GLU A 63 -2.28 -0.75 3.60
C GLU A 63 -1.59 0.61 3.46
N PHE A 64 -2.17 1.67 4.04
CA PHE A 64 -1.63 3.03 4.07
C PHE A 64 -0.41 3.16 4.98
N VAL A 65 -0.41 2.53 6.15
CA VAL A 65 0.74 2.57 7.06
C VAL A 65 1.89 1.76 6.49
N SER A 66 1.62 0.55 5.97
CA SER A 66 2.61 -0.21 5.21
C SER A 66 3.12 0.63 4.02
N SER A 67 2.18 1.28 3.33
CA SER A 67 2.26 2.42 2.40
C SER A 67 3.36 3.45 2.62
N ALA A 68 3.18 4.19 3.71
CA ALA A 68 3.82 5.46 3.99
C ALA A 68 5.04 5.32 4.90
N ASN A 69 5.10 4.27 5.73
CA ASN A 69 6.28 4.02 6.55
C ASN A 69 7.37 3.33 5.71
N THR A 70 8.49 4.03 5.57
CA THR A 70 9.77 3.52 5.04
C THR A 70 10.49 2.63 6.05
N SER A 71 10.06 2.66 7.32
CA SER A 71 10.50 1.75 8.36
C SER A 71 9.78 0.42 8.15
N ASP A 72 10.50 -0.54 7.59
CA ASP A 72 10.15 -1.95 7.42
C ASP A 72 9.50 -2.48 8.72
N LEU A 73 8.17 -2.39 8.82
CA LEU A 73 7.41 -3.21 9.73
C LEU A 73 7.49 -4.60 9.11
N GLY A 74 8.53 -5.33 9.53
CA GLY A 74 8.78 -6.70 9.11
C GLY A 74 7.54 -7.57 9.29
N PRO A 75 7.53 -8.76 8.66
CA PRO A 75 6.34 -9.59 8.56
C PRO A 75 5.72 -9.78 9.94
N GLU A 76 4.45 -9.36 10.05
CA GLU A 76 3.57 -9.65 11.20
C GLU A 76 3.73 -11.13 11.55
N VAL A 77 4.16 -11.41 12.80
CA VAL A 77 4.33 -12.77 13.37
C VAL A 77 3.00 -13.47 13.56
#